data_AF-A0A7S3L8W7-F1
#
_entry.id   AF-A0A7S3L8W7-F1
#
_cell.length_a   1.000
_cell.length_b   1.000
_cell.length_c   1.000
_cell.angle_alpha   90.00
_cell.angle_beta   90.00
_cell.angle_gamma   90.00
#
_symmetry.space_group_name_H-M   'P 1'
#
loop_
_entity.id
_entity.type
_entity.pdbx_description
1 polymer ?
#
loop_
_entity_poly.entity_id
_entity_poly.type
_entity_poly.pdbx_seq_one_letter_code
_entity_poly.pdbx_strand_id
1 'polypeptide(L)'
;HNVLYWLGQSISISARHNMPLLSTKSCPCCSFEVLNENLFLPTSLAMAAQQQEPPVTTQEQHDTAKTGDLLPDVSSVYHEIVPEVINDTEGSSTIYLVDTHCHAHLGREREQVYHLFQRENESDSNDEETKKMQVNHHSFVSVSCAVSPDDWQNCMEHAGKSPLRLAALGVHPWYLADLSNHWLQDLETLLQQHEGVMVGEIGLCKVARFVRTYEYGKTAALALQREVFVQQLDLAAAYQRPVTIHCVNQQQILLDTFKGRSSLGQLPPVIGLHSFTGTAHHIDQLLKWEATLRPKKGKGQEEEWETHDKEEEPLLYFGFSHMVNYAMCSSEKSRKQGRDAIRRVPADRLLAESDVHHSDDSLGGTTLAVAYLSWALEEPVSVVAQRTTANALRFLQSIQKATTERKDKL
;
A
#
# COMPACT_ATOMS: atom_id res chain seq x y z
N HIS A 1 -25.12 47.43 11.58
CA HIS A 1 -26.35 47.66 12.36
C HIS A 1 -27.53 47.35 11.45
N ASN A 2 -28.43 46.38 11.63
CA ASN A 2 -28.91 45.49 12.71
C ASN A 2 -29.24 44.13 12.01
N VAL A 3 -28.84 42.93 12.44
CA VAL A 3 -29.28 42.08 13.59
C VAL A 3 -30.81 42.02 13.79
N LEU A 4 -31.42 40.85 13.55
CA LEU A 4 -32.11 40.00 14.54
C LEU A 4 -32.94 38.86 13.87
N TYR A 5 -32.61 37.63 14.26
CA TYR A 5 -33.45 36.45 14.59
C TYR A 5 -34.46 35.85 13.60
N TRP A 6 -34.26 34.56 13.31
CA TRP A 6 -35.34 33.57 13.37
C TRP A 6 -34.83 32.24 13.98
N LEU A 7 -35.51 31.83 15.06
CA LEU A 7 -35.38 30.57 15.80
C LEU A 7 -35.91 29.41 14.93
N GLY A 8 -35.33 28.21 14.93
CA GLY A 8 -35.51 27.24 16.01
C GLY A 8 -36.89 26.59 15.95
N GLN A 9 -37.08 25.56 15.11
CA GLN A 9 -38.16 24.58 15.29
C GLN A 9 -37.60 23.16 15.19
N SER A 10 -37.55 22.51 16.36
CA SER A 10 -37.41 21.08 16.52
C SER A 10 -38.71 20.41 16.08
N ILE A 11 -38.63 19.54 15.08
CA ILE A 11 -39.72 18.61 14.76
C ILE A 11 -39.28 17.22 15.24
N SER A 12 -39.87 16.81 16.36
CA SER A 12 -39.86 15.43 16.83
C SER A 12 -40.79 14.61 15.94
N ILE A 13 -40.25 13.68 15.15
CA ILE A 13 -41.02 12.60 14.53
C ILE A 13 -40.50 11.29 15.11
N SER A 14 -41.23 10.80 16.10
CA SER A 14 -41.24 9.41 16.53
C SER A 14 -41.82 8.56 15.41
N ALA A 15 -40.98 7.84 14.68
CA ALA A 15 -41.40 6.71 13.87
C ALA A 15 -40.56 5.49 14.25
N ARG A 16 -41.06 4.71 15.21
CA ARG A 16 -40.62 3.33 15.45
C ARG A 16 -40.94 2.52 14.19
N HIS A 17 -39.94 2.30 13.35
CA HIS A 17 -39.95 1.21 12.38
C HIS A 17 -39.00 0.14 12.89
N ASN A 18 -39.55 -1.06 13.12
CA ASN A 18 -38.82 -2.29 13.40
C ASN A 18 -37.77 -2.52 12.30
N MET A 19 -36.51 -2.16 12.58
CA MET A 19 -35.36 -2.68 11.85
C MET A 19 -35.20 -4.16 12.23
N PRO A 20 -35.18 -5.09 11.27
CA PRO A 20 -34.87 -6.49 11.57
C PRO A 20 -33.43 -6.55 12.11
N LEU A 21 -33.24 -7.27 13.21
CA LEU A 21 -31.93 -7.61 13.76
C LEU A 21 -31.03 -8.14 12.64
N LEU A 22 -30.04 -7.34 12.25
CA LEU A 22 -29.02 -7.71 11.27
C LEU A 22 -28.27 -8.93 11.79
N SER A 23 -28.43 -10.03 11.06
CA SER A 23 -27.71 -11.29 11.22
C SER A 23 -26.20 -11.03 11.20
N THR A 24 -25.52 -11.38 12.29
CA THR A 24 -24.07 -11.22 12.54
C THR A 24 -23.20 -12.21 11.75
N LYS A 25 -23.45 -12.40 10.45
CA LYS A 25 -22.53 -13.16 9.60
C LYS A 25 -21.42 -12.21 9.14
N SER A 26 -20.22 -12.36 9.69
CA SER A 26 -19.04 -11.57 9.32
C SER A 26 -18.75 -11.74 7.82
N CYS A 27 -18.57 -10.62 7.10
CA CYS A 27 -18.01 -10.64 5.75
C CYS A 27 -16.63 -11.32 5.80
N PRO A 28 -16.26 -12.19 4.83
CA PRO A 28 -14.90 -12.73 4.73
C PRO A 28 -13.81 -11.64 4.71
N CYS A 29 -14.09 -10.48 4.13
CA CYS A 29 -13.25 -9.28 4.15
C CYS A 29 -13.01 -8.67 5.54
N CYS A 30 -13.85 -9.04 6.52
CA CYS A 30 -13.82 -8.59 7.91
C CYS A 30 -13.46 -9.74 8.87
N SER A 31 -13.17 -10.94 8.36
CA SER A 31 -12.72 -12.08 9.15
C SER A 31 -11.22 -11.95 9.40
N PHE A 32 -10.87 -11.19 10.44
CA PHE A 32 -9.49 -10.82 10.81
C PHE A 32 -8.66 -11.92 11.48
N GLU A 33 -9.18 -13.14 11.62
CA GLU A 33 -8.48 -14.25 12.29
C GLU A 33 -7.17 -14.67 11.57
N VAL A 34 -7.01 -14.33 10.29
CA VAL A 34 -5.80 -14.68 9.50
C VAL A 34 -4.64 -13.70 9.71
N LEU A 35 -4.89 -12.50 10.21
CA LEU A 35 -3.84 -11.54 10.57
C LEU A 35 -3.41 -11.65 12.06
N ASN A 36 -3.92 -12.64 12.81
CA ASN A 36 -3.52 -12.89 14.20
C ASN A 36 -2.26 -13.76 14.28
N GLU A 37 -1.38 -13.38 15.23
CA GLU A 37 -0.18 -13.99 15.87
C GLU A 37 0.62 -15.16 15.21
N ASN A 38 0.05 -15.99 14.35
CA ASN A 38 0.71 -17.12 13.68
C ASN A 38 1.18 -16.84 12.24
N LEU A 39 0.90 -15.66 11.68
CA LEU A 39 1.56 -15.16 10.46
C LEU A 39 2.84 -14.35 10.79
N PHE A 40 3.10 -14.16 12.09
CA PHE A 40 4.33 -13.55 12.58
C PHE A 40 5.41 -14.63 12.58
N LEU A 41 6.53 -14.33 11.92
CA LEU A 41 7.76 -15.12 12.08
C LEU A 41 7.99 -15.36 13.59
N PRO A 42 8.42 -16.56 14.01
CA PRO A 42 8.78 -16.79 15.41
C PRO A 42 9.75 -15.70 15.86
N THR A 43 9.46 -15.15 17.04
CA THR A 43 10.09 -13.97 17.67
C THR A 43 11.62 -14.00 17.70
N SER A 44 12.24 -15.16 17.44
CA SER A 44 13.68 -15.33 17.30
C SER A 44 14.29 -14.66 16.06
N LEU A 45 13.54 -14.46 14.97
CA LEU A 45 14.07 -13.93 13.70
C LEU A 45 14.06 -12.40 13.62
N ALA A 46 13.16 -11.73 14.36
CA ALA A 46 13.18 -10.27 14.50
C ALA A 46 14.45 -9.77 15.23
N MET A 47 15.04 -10.61 16.10
CA MET A 47 16.28 -10.27 16.82
C MET A 47 17.55 -10.50 15.99
N ALA A 48 17.51 -11.40 14.99
CA ALA A 48 18.67 -11.68 14.13
C ALA A 48 18.99 -10.53 13.15
N ALA A 49 17.98 -9.78 12.71
CA ALA A 49 18.13 -8.63 11.81
C ALA A 49 18.74 -7.38 12.49
N GLN A 50 18.80 -7.34 13.82
CA GLN A 50 19.37 -6.23 14.59
C GLN A 50 20.81 -6.48 15.08
N GLN A 51 21.40 -7.67 14.84
CA GLN A 51 22.67 -8.07 15.48
C GLN A 51 23.82 -8.46 14.54
N GLN A 52 23.73 -8.24 13.22
CA GLN A 52 24.86 -8.48 12.33
C GLN A 52 25.57 -7.17 11.97
N GLU A 53 26.61 -6.82 12.73
CA GLU A 53 27.66 -5.95 12.20
C GLU A 53 28.29 -6.63 10.98
N PRO A 54 28.58 -5.89 9.89
CA PRO A 54 29.14 -6.49 8.69
C PRO A 54 30.52 -7.09 9.00
N PRO A 55 30.85 -8.29 8.49
CA PRO A 55 32.16 -8.85 8.66
C PRO A 55 33.19 -7.97 7.95
N VAL A 56 34.26 -7.62 8.66
CA VAL A 56 35.46 -7.00 8.10
C VAL A 56 36.15 -8.06 7.24
N THR A 57 35.85 -8.08 5.94
CA THR A 57 36.58 -8.88 4.96
C THR A 57 37.64 -8.02 4.28
N THR A 58 38.89 -8.45 4.45
CA THR A 58 40.09 -7.95 3.79
C THR A 58 39.91 -7.95 2.28
N GLN A 59 40.27 -6.83 1.65
CA GLN A 59 40.28 -6.64 0.20
C GLN A 59 41.16 -7.68 -0.49
N GLU A 60 40.53 -8.64 -1.16
CA GLU A 60 41.14 -9.32 -2.31
C GLU A 60 40.43 -8.84 -3.57
N GLN A 61 41.22 -8.24 -4.45
CA GLN A 61 40.79 -7.68 -5.72
C GLN A 61 40.37 -8.81 -6.66
N HIS A 62 39.06 -9.02 -6.78
CA HIS A 62 38.48 -9.68 -7.94
C HIS A 62 38.01 -8.61 -8.93
N ASP A 63 38.57 -8.67 -10.14
CA ASP A 63 38.25 -7.82 -11.28
C ASP A 63 36.74 -7.67 -11.47
N THR A 64 36.22 -6.49 -11.14
CA THR A 64 34.83 -6.10 -11.39
C THR A 64 34.64 -5.89 -12.89
N ALA A 65 34.09 -6.90 -13.57
CA ALA A 65 33.48 -6.70 -14.87
C ALA A 65 32.36 -5.66 -14.72
N LYS A 66 32.40 -4.62 -15.56
CA LYS A 66 31.38 -3.57 -15.64
C LYS A 66 30.01 -4.19 -15.93
N THR A 67 29.22 -4.44 -14.90
CA THR A 67 27.81 -4.80 -15.01
C THR A 67 27.03 -3.56 -15.47
N GLY A 68 26.31 -3.67 -16.59
CA GLY A 68 25.62 -2.53 -17.20
C GLY A 68 24.50 -1.94 -16.33
N ASP A 69 24.19 -0.66 -16.53
CA ASP A 69 23.18 0.14 -15.81
C ASP A 69 21.70 -0.29 -16.02
N LEU A 70 21.47 -1.47 -16.59
CA LEU A 70 20.12 -2.01 -16.85
C LEU A 70 19.82 -3.16 -15.88
N LEU A 71 18.56 -3.24 -15.41
CA LEU A 71 18.06 -4.35 -14.62
C LEU A 71 18.34 -5.67 -15.37
N PRO A 72 18.94 -6.68 -14.72
CA PRO A 72 19.14 -8.00 -15.31
C PRO A 72 17.82 -8.61 -15.79
N ASP A 73 17.91 -9.65 -16.62
CA ASP A 73 16.74 -10.42 -17.06
C ASP A 73 15.99 -11.00 -15.85
N VAL A 74 14.87 -10.36 -15.51
CA VAL A 74 14.05 -10.61 -14.32
C VAL A 74 13.36 -11.98 -14.35
N SER A 75 13.36 -12.68 -15.49
CA SER A 75 12.91 -14.07 -15.56
C SER A 75 13.71 -14.98 -14.63
N SER A 76 15.03 -14.83 -14.59
CA SER A 76 15.91 -15.61 -13.70
C SER A 76 15.57 -15.43 -12.22
N VAL A 77 15.18 -14.22 -11.80
CA VAL A 77 14.78 -13.91 -10.41
C VAL A 77 13.40 -14.49 -10.08
N TYR A 78 12.48 -14.51 -11.05
CA TYR A 78 11.19 -15.17 -10.88
C TYR A 78 11.38 -16.67 -10.57
N HIS A 79 12.29 -17.35 -11.27
CA HIS A 79 12.59 -18.76 -11.01
C HIS A 79 13.33 -19.02 -9.69
N GLU A 80 13.95 -18.01 -9.08
CA GLU A 80 14.58 -18.12 -7.76
C GLU A 80 13.53 -17.99 -6.64
N ILE A 81 12.65 -16.99 -6.71
CA ILE A 81 11.67 -16.71 -5.64
C ILE A 81 10.47 -17.66 -5.69
N VAL A 82 9.90 -17.87 -6.88
CA VAL A 82 8.59 -18.49 -7.01
C VAL A 82 8.55 -19.94 -6.52
N PRO A 83 9.57 -20.79 -6.78
CA PRO A 83 9.62 -22.11 -6.17
C PRO A 83 9.67 -22.09 -4.64
N GLU A 84 10.32 -21.10 -4.01
CA GLU A 84 10.37 -20.99 -2.53
C GLU A 84 9.08 -20.43 -1.92
N VAL A 85 8.31 -19.66 -2.69
CA VAL A 85 6.96 -19.19 -2.31
C VAL A 85 5.92 -20.31 -2.45
N ILE A 86 6.10 -21.21 -3.43
CA ILE A 86 5.13 -22.26 -3.77
C ILE A 86 5.43 -23.61 -3.07
N ASN A 87 6.70 -23.96 -2.84
CA ASN A 87 7.08 -25.25 -2.26
C ASN A 87 7.07 -25.23 -0.73
N ASP A 88 5.98 -25.78 -0.17
CA ASP A 88 5.84 -26.11 1.25
C ASP A 88 6.48 -27.48 1.52
N THR A 89 7.80 -27.59 1.36
CA THR A 89 8.55 -28.79 1.74
C THR A 89 9.02 -28.65 3.20
N GLU A 90 8.77 -29.67 4.02
CA GLU A 90 9.25 -29.72 5.42
C GLU A 90 10.76 -29.42 5.48
N GLY A 91 11.12 -28.26 6.03
CA GLY A 91 12.50 -27.78 6.15
C GLY A 91 12.92 -26.66 5.20
N SER A 92 12.08 -26.24 4.25
CA SER A 92 12.28 -25.04 3.42
C SER A 92 11.70 -23.79 4.10
N SER A 93 12.38 -22.65 4.02
CA SER A 93 11.85 -21.38 4.54
C SER A 93 10.79 -20.83 3.58
N THR A 94 9.51 -20.99 3.90
CA THR A 94 8.40 -20.41 3.11
C THR A 94 8.54 -18.89 3.06
N ILE A 95 8.69 -18.33 1.86
CA ILE A 95 8.67 -16.86 1.67
C ILE A 95 7.22 -16.41 1.51
N TYR A 96 6.75 -15.59 2.45
CA TYR A 96 5.50 -14.85 2.30
C TYR A 96 5.73 -13.63 1.42
N LEU A 97 4.79 -13.34 0.53
CA LEU A 97 4.77 -12.12 -0.27
C LEU A 97 3.50 -11.33 0.01
N VAL A 98 3.63 -10.01 0.07
CA VAL A 98 2.51 -9.09 0.25
C VAL A 98 2.52 -8.07 -0.88
N ASP A 99 1.48 -8.09 -1.69
CA ASP A 99 1.20 -7.08 -2.69
C ASP A 99 0.38 -5.95 -2.06
N THR A 100 1.04 -4.83 -1.76
CA THR A 100 0.37 -3.71 -1.07
C THR A 100 -0.49 -2.85 -1.98
N HIS A 101 -0.45 -3.07 -3.31
CA HIS A 101 -1.27 -2.31 -4.25
C HIS A 101 -1.41 -3.01 -5.62
N CYS A 102 -2.64 -3.40 -5.94
CA CYS A 102 -3.02 -3.86 -7.27
C CYS A 102 -4.45 -3.45 -7.62
N HIS A 103 -4.85 -3.65 -8.87
CA HIS A 103 -6.21 -3.46 -9.36
C HIS A 103 -6.82 -4.77 -9.90
N ALA A 104 -6.46 -5.91 -9.29
CA ALA A 104 -6.86 -7.25 -9.73
C ALA A 104 -8.38 -7.46 -9.93
N HIS A 105 -9.23 -6.68 -9.26
CA HIS A 105 -10.69 -6.72 -9.40
C HIS A 105 -11.18 -6.18 -10.76
N LEU A 106 -10.39 -5.38 -11.46
CA LEU A 106 -10.79 -4.80 -12.74
C LEU A 106 -10.79 -5.83 -13.88
N GLY A 107 -10.02 -6.92 -13.75
CA GLY A 107 -9.98 -8.01 -14.72
C GLY A 107 -9.67 -7.55 -16.15
N ARG A 108 -8.83 -6.52 -16.31
CA ARG A 108 -8.45 -6.00 -17.64
C ARG A 108 -7.57 -7.01 -18.38
N GLU A 109 -7.31 -6.75 -19.65
CA GLU A 109 -6.37 -7.55 -20.44
C GLU A 109 -5.04 -7.72 -19.71
N ARG A 110 -4.51 -8.93 -19.81
CA ARG A 110 -3.28 -9.34 -19.13
C ARG A 110 -2.08 -8.62 -19.73
N GLU A 111 -1.11 -8.27 -18.89
CA GLU A 111 0.08 -7.58 -19.38
C GLU A 111 1.02 -8.56 -20.06
N GLN A 112 1.45 -8.23 -21.28
CA GLN A 112 2.25 -9.15 -22.11
C GLN A 112 3.57 -9.56 -21.47
N VAL A 113 4.13 -8.70 -20.62
CA VAL A 113 5.35 -8.96 -19.87
C VAL A 113 5.17 -10.15 -18.91
N TYR A 114 3.96 -10.40 -18.40
CA TYR A 114 3.68 -11.53 -17.50
C TYR A 114 3.31 -12.83 -18.22
N HIS A 115 3.00 -12.79 -19.53
CA HIS A 115 2.73 -14.00 -20.31
C HIS A 115 3.96 -14.90 -20.47
N LEU A 116 5.18 -14.34 -20.39
CA LEU A 116 6.42 -15.13 -20.46
C LEU A 116 6.57 -16.09 -19.28
N PHE A 117 6.04 -15.75 -18.10
CA PHE A 117 6.18 -16.56 -16.87
C PHE A 117 5.15 -17.69 -16.75
N GLN A 118 4.15 -17.75 -17.65
CA GLN A 118 3.23 -18.88 -17.74
C GLN A 118 3.58 -19.86 -18.86
N ARG A 119 4.29 -19.40 -19.90
CA ARG A 119 4.58 -20.21 -21.08
C ARG A 119 5.53 -21.38 -20.80
N GLU A 120 6.38 -21.27 -19.79
CA GLU A 120 7.26 -22.37 -19.36
C GLU A 120 6.55 -23.41 -18.46
N ASN A 121 5.36 -23.11 -17.93
CA ASN A 121 4.53 -24.11 -17.24
C ASN A 121 3.54 -24.83 -18.19
N GLU A 122 3.36 -24.34 -19.41
CA GLU A 122 2.45 -24.93 -20.40
C GLU A 122 3.18 -25.74 -21.50
N SER A 123 4.50 -25.61 -21.65
CA SER A 123 5.27 -26.44 -22.57
C SER A 123 5.93 -27.61 -21.83
N ASP A 124 5.44 -28.81 -22.16
CA ASP A 124 5.96 -30.15 -21.81
C ASP A 124 5.52 -30.78 -20.47
N SER A 125 4.22 -30.95 -20.25
CA SER A 125 3.69 -32.23 -19.75
C SER A 125 2.17 -32.35 -19.97
N ASN A 126 1.74 -33.49 -20.51
CA ASN A 126 0.33 -33.89 -20.62
C ASN A 126 -0.26 -34.37 -19.27
N ASP A 127 0.37 -33.99 -18.15
CA ASP A 127 -0.02 -34.48 -16.83
C ASP A 127 -1.12 -33.59 -16.25
N GLU A 128 -2.25 -34.21 -15.87
CA GLU A 128 -3.33 -33.54 -15.13
C GLU A 128 -2.87 -32.98 -13.76
N GLU A 129 -1.66 -33.32 -13.33
CA GLU A 129 -1.01 -32.83 -12.11
C GLU A 129 -0.45 -31.41 -12.29
N THR A 130 -0.02 -31.01 -13.49
CA THR A 130 0.47 -29.63 -13.79
C THR A 130 -0.66 -28.61 -13.83
N LYS A 131 -1.91 -29.04 -14.10
CA LYS A 131 -3.12 -28.22 -13.91
C LYS A 131 -3.44 -27.95 -12.43
N LYS A 132 -2.78 -28.65 -11.51
CA LYS A 132 -2.86 -28.45 -10.06
C LYS A 132 -1.63 -27.74 -9.50
N MET A 133 -0.94 -26.90 -10.28
CA MET A 133 -0.25 -25.76 -9.69
C MET A 133 -1.30 -24.73 -9.20
N GLN A 134 -2.25 -25.17 -8.37
CA GLN A 134 -2.92 -24.30 -7.42
C GLN A 134 -1.79 -23.79 -6.54
N VAL A 135 -1.23 -22.64 -6.91
CA VAL A 135 -0.36 -21.84 -6.05
C VAL A 135 -0.98 -21.93 -4.67
N ASN A 136 -0.28 -22.50 -3.68
CA ASN A 136 -0.78 -22.57 -2.33
C ASN A 136 -0.99 -21.12 -1.87
N HIS A 137 -2.24 -20.64 -1.99
CA HIS A 137 -2.60 -19.23 -1.78
C HIS A 137 -2.37 -18.78 -0.33
N HIS A 138 -1.93 -19.67 0.56
CA HIS A 138 -1.69 -19.41 1.97
C HIS A 138 -0.52 -18.44 2.23
N SER A 139 0.36 -18.21 1.25
CA SER A 139 1.58 -17.39 1.43
C SER A 139 1.57 -16.05 0.66
N PHE A 140 0.45 -15.67 0.05
CA PHE A 140 0.32 -14.42 -0.72
C PHE A 140 -0.84 -13.57 -0.23
N VAL A 141 -0.54 -12.39 0.29
CA VAL A 141 -1.53 -11.37 0.68
C VAL A 141 -1.57 -10.29 -0.39
N SER A 142 -2.75 -9.78 -0.73
CA SER A 142 -2.86 -8.65 -1.65
C SER A 142 -3.90 -7.61 -1.24
N VAL A 143 -3.64 -6.36 -1.58
CA VAL A 143 -4.59 -5.25 -1.45
C VAL A 143 -5.08 -4.85 -2.84
N SER A 144 -6.37 -5.07 -3.11
CA SER A 144 -7.00 -4.55 -4.32
C SER A 144 -7.51 -3.13 -4.07
N CYS A 145 -7.11 -2.19 -4.90
CA CYS A 145 -7.37 -0.77 -4.72
C CYS A 145 -8.34 -0.28 -5.79
N ALA A 146 -9.54 0.12 -5.39
CA ALA A 146 -10.55 0.63 -6.28
C ALA A 146 -10.15 2.04 -6.78
N VAL A 147 -10.55 2.42 -8.00
CA VAL A 147 -10.18 3.72 -8.59
C VAL A 147 -11.34 4.70 -8.71
N SER A 148 -12.60 4.24 -8.64
CA SER A 148 -13.78 5.09 -8.71
C SER A 148 -14.99 4.48 -7.99
N PRO A 149 -16.06 5.24 -7.71
CA PRO A 149 -17.26 4.65 -7.11
C PRO A 149 -17.85 3.48 -7.91
N ASP A 150 -17.63 3.43 -9.23
CA ASP A 150 -18.15 2.40 -10.12
C ASP A 150 -17.53 1.01 -9.90
N ASP A 151 -16.32 0.93 -9.33
CA ASP A 151 -15.60 -0.34 -9.12
C ASP A 151 -15.51 -0.78 -7.65
N TRP A 152 -16.04 0.01 -6.70
CA TRP A 152 -16.01 -0.32 -5.27
C TRP A 152 -16.63 -1.68 -4.95
N GLN A 153 -17.80 -1.97 -5.52
CA GLN A 153 -18.48 -3.25 -5.29
C GLN A 153 -17.66 -4.43 -5.84
N ASN A 154 -17.11 -4.29 -7.04
CA ASN A 154 -16.25 -5.32 -7.65
C ASN A 154 -14.98 -5.54 -6.82
N CYS A 155 -14.39 -4.47 -6.28
CA CYS A 155 -13.25 -4.53 -5.39
C CYS A 155 -13.57 -5.31 -4.10
N MET A 156 -14.69 -5.01 -3.45
CA MET A 156 -15.13 -5.74 -2.25
C MET A 156 -15.47 -7.20 -2.55
N GLU A 157 -16.13 -7.50 -3.67
CA GLU A 157 -16.41 -8.87 -4.09
C GLU A 157 -15.12 -9.65 -4.38
N HIS A 158 -14.11 -9.01 -4.97
CA HIS A 158 -12.81 -9.61 -5.19
C HIS A 158 -12.11 -9.94 -3.87
N ALA A 159 -12.10 -8.99 -2.92
CA ALA A 159 -11.54 -9.20 -1.58
C ALA A 159 -12.29 -10.30 -0.82
N GLY A 160 -13.62 -10.36 -0.93
CA GLY A 160 -14.46 -11.38 -0.29
C GLY A 160 -14.19 -12.83 -0.73
N LYS A 161 -13.40 -13.06 -1.79
CA LYS A 161 -13.04 -14.40 -2.27
C LYS A 161 -11.96 -15.09 -1.43
N SER A 162 -11.20 -14.36 -0.61
CA SER A 162 -10.14 -14.93 0.24
C SER A 162 -9.85 -14.02 1.44
N PRO A 163 -9.59 -14.55 2.64
CA PRO A 163 -9.16 -13.74 3.79
C PRO A 163 -7.77 -13.10 3.60
N LEU A 164 -7.01 -13.52 2.60
CA LEU A 164 -5.70 -12.95 2.24
C LEU A 164 -5.82 -11.83 1.19
N ARG A 165 -7.05 -11.46 0.80
CA ARG A 165 -7.31 -10.35 -0.12
C ARG A 165 -8.03 -9.24 0.62
N LEU A 166 -7.40 -8.07 0.64
CA LEU A 166 -7.92 -6.87 1.27
C LEU A 166 -8.43 -5.92 0.19
N ALA A 167 -9.31 -5.01 0.60
CA ALA A 167 -9.84 -3.96 -0.27
C ALA A 167 -9.45 -2.58 0.26
N ALA A 168 -9.05 -1.71 -0.65
CA ALA A 168 -9.00 -0.28 -0.44
C ALA A 168 -10.05 0.38 -1.34
N LEU A 169 -10.86 1.27 -0.77
CA LEU A 169 -11.88 2.02 -1.50
C LEU A 169 -11.56 3.51 -1.51
N GLY A 170 -11.72 4.15 -2.66
CA GLY A 170 -11.42 5.55 -2.84
C GLY A 170 -11.70 6.01 -4.26
N VAL A 171 -11.45 7.29 -4.50
CA VAL A 171 -11.53 7.92 -5.81
C VAL A 171 -10.14 8.38 -6.20
N HIS A 172 -9.61 7.73 -7.22
CA HIS A 172 -8.32 8.06 -7.81
C HIS A 172 -8.42 9.40 -8.59
N PRO A 173 -7.39 10.26 -8.58
CA PRO A 173 -7.41 11.58 -9.22
C PRO A 173 -7.75 11.60 -10.71
N TRP A 174 -7.80 10.46 -11.42
CA TRP A 174 -8.22 10.43 -12.82
C TRP A 174 -9.73 10.40 -13.02
N TYR A 175 -10.49 9.98 -12.00
CA TYR A 175 -11.92 9.67 -12.10
C TYR A 175 -12.80 10.72 -11.41
N LEU A 176 -12.36 11.99 -11.39
CA LEU A 176 -13.07 13.07 -10.70
C LEU A 176 -14.12 13.79 -11.55
N ALA A 177 -14.07 13.64 -12.88
CA ALA A 177 -14.87 14.44 -13.80
C ALA A 177 -16.37 14.22 -13.63
N ASP A 178 -16.77 12.97 -13.32
CA ASP A 178 -18.16 12.52 -13.30
C ASP A 178 -18.58 12.05 -11.89
N LEU A 179 -17.97 12.62 -10.83
CA LEU A 179 -18.31 12.25 -9.47
C LEU A 179 -19.74 12.62 -9.10
N SER A 180 -20.47 11.64 -8.54
CA SER A 180 -21.84 11.86 -8.04
C SER A 180 -21.83 12.77 -6.81
N ASN A 181 -22.90 13.51 -6.53
CA ASN A 181 -22.94 14.34 -5.30
C ASN A 181 -22.96 13.53 -3.98
N HIS A 182 -23.08 12.20 -4.06
CA HIS A 182 -23.21 11.31 -2.90
C HIS A 182 -21.96 10.46 -2.65
N TRP A 183 -20.94 10.54 -3.53
CA TRP A 183 -19.76 9.66 -3.48
C TRP A 183 -19.09 9.61 -2.09
N LEU A 184 -19.00 10.75 -1.40
CA LEU A 184 -18.35 10.83 -0.09
C LEU A 184 -19.17 10.12 0.99
N GLN A 185 -20.49 10.27 0.95
CA GLN A 185 -21.42 9.60 1.86
C GLN A 185 -21.45 8.09 1.61
N ASP A 186 -21.39 7.70 0.34
CA ASP A 186 -21.34 6.29 -0.06
C ASP A 186 -20.04 5.65 0.44
N LEU A 187 -18.89 6.31 0.28
CA LEU A 187 -17.60 5.86 0.82
C LEU A 187 -17.66 5.73 2.35
N GLU A 188 -18.14 6.76 3.05
CA GLU A 188 -18.28 6.73 4.51
C GLU A 188 -19.16 5.55 4.97
N THR A 189 -20.28 5.31 4.29
CA THR A 189 -21.19 4.20 4.59
C THR A 189 -20.48 2.85 4.47
N LEU A 190 -19.67 2.67 3.43
CA LEU A 190 -18.89 1.44 3.23
C LEU A 190 -17.83 1.25 4.31
N LEU A 191 -17.11 2.31 4.69
CA LEU A 191 -16.11 2.26 5.77
C LEU A 191 -16.72 1.97 7.16
N GLN A 192 -17.97 2.41 7.37
CA GLN A 192 -18.74 2.07 8.57
C GLN A 192 -19.14 0.59 8.59
N GLN A 193 -19.59 0.06 7.46
CA GLN A 193 -20.09 -1.32 7.33
C GLN A 193 -18.97 -2.37 7.30
N HIS A 194 -17.80 -1.99 6.79
CA HIS A 194 -16.67 -2.91 6.57
C HIS A 194 -15.44 -2.43 7.33
N GLU A 195 -15.22 -2.96 8.53
CA GLU A 195 -14.12 -2.54 9.40
C GLU A 195 -12.73 -2.78 8.80
N GLY A 196 -12.65 -3.73 7.87
CA GLY A 196 -11.40 -4.13 7.23
C GLY A 196 -11.02 -3.40 5.96
N VAL A 197 -11.85 -2.49 5.49
CA VAL A 197 -11.61 -1.77 4.25
C VAL A 197 -10.69 -0.57 4.50
N MET A 198 -9.62 -0.50 3.72
CA MET A 198 -8.69 0.64 3.69
C MET A 198 -9.26 1.79 2.84
N VAL A 199 -8.62 2.95 2.89
CA VAL A 199 -8.95 4.07 1.98
C VAL A 199 -7.89 4.18 0.87
N GLY A 200 -8.30 4.05 -0.39
CA GLY A 200 -7.39 4.01 -1.53
C GLY A 200 -8.04 3.45 -2.79
N GLU A 201 -7.54 3.71 -3.99
CA GLU A 201 -6.42 4.61 -4.31
C GLU A 201 -6.90 6.07 -4.30
N ILE A 202 -6.24 6.93 -3.53
CA ILE A 202 -6.57 8.37 -3.43
C ILE A 202 -5.34 9.20 -3.80
N GLY A 203 -5.48 10.49 -4.13
CA GLY A 203 -4.29 11.36 -4.23
C GLY A 203 -4.31 12.43 -5.29
N LEU A 204 -3.13 12.71 -5.85
CA LEU A 204 -2.87 13.89 -6.68
C LEU A 204 -2.09 13.53 -7.95
N CYS A 205 -2.63 13.89 -9.11
CA CYS A 205 -2.01 13.63 -10.41
C CYS A 205 -2.11 14.85 -11.33
N LYS A 206 -0.99 15.56 -11.53
CA LYS A 206 -0.94 16.73 -12.42
C LYS A 206 -1.16 16.37 -13.89
N VAL A 207 -0.94 15.11 -14.25
CA VAL A 207 -1.04 14.61 -15.64
C VAL A 207 -2.36 13.87 -15.92
N ALA A 208 -3.26 13.78 -14.95
CA ALA A 208 -4.58 13.17 -15.15
C ALA A 208 -5.31 13.82 -16.33
N ARG A 209 -5.97 12.99 -17.15
CA ARG A 209 -6.60 13.42 -18.42
C ARG A 209 -7.55 14.59 -18.20
N PHE A 210 -8.42 14.49 -17.20
CA PHE A 210 -9.44 15.49 -16.91
C PHE A 210 -8.85 16.88 -16.58
N VAL A 211 -7.62 16.96 -16.05
CA VAL A 211 -6.94 18.25 -15.75
C VAL A 211 -6.80 19.13 -16.99
N ARG A 212 -6.70 18.52 -18.18
CA ARG A 212 -6.57 19.22 -19.45
C ARG A 212 -7.92 19.49 -20.13
N THR A 213 -8.96 18.75 -19.77
CA THR A 213 -10.27 18.77 -20.43
C THR A 213 -11.40 19.29 -19.56
N TYR A 214 -11.11 19.66 -18.30
CA TYR A 214 -12.10 20.17 -17.35
C TYR A 214 -12.67 21.51 -17.82
N GLU A 215 -13.99 21.64 -17.81
CA GLU A 215 -14.71 22.78 -18.38
C GLU A 215 -14.35 24.12 -17.71
N TYR A 216 -14.07 24.11 -16.40
CA TYR A 216 -13.67 25.29 -15.63
C TYR A 216 -12.15 25.55 -15.67
N GLY A 217 -11.42 24.81 -16.50
CA GLY A 217 -9.99 24.97 -16.73
C GLY A 217 -9.09 24.26 -15.71
N LYS A 218 -7.79 24.26 -16.02
CA LYS A 218 -6.76 23.51 -15.29
C LYS A 218 -6.67 23.87 -13.80
N THR A 219 -6.78 25.15 -13.45
CA THR A 219 -6.68 25.58 -12.04
C THR A 219 -7.83 25.04 -11.21
N ALA A 220 -9.05 25.09 -11.74
CA ALA A 220 -10.23 24.51 -11.09
C ALA A 220 -10.10 22.98 -10.96
N ALA A 221 -9.61 22.30 -12.00
CA ALA A 221 -9.40 20.85 -11.96
C ALA A 221 -8.41 20.42 -10.87
N LEU A 222 -7.30 21.16 -10.71
CA LEU A 222 -6.32 20.89 -9.66
C LEU A 222 -6.85 21.26 -8.25
N ALA A 223 -7.74 22.25 -8.15
CA ALA A 223 -8.42 22.57 -6.90
C ALA A 223 -9.39 21.45 -6.49
N LEU A 224 -10.21 20.96 -7.43
CA LEU A 224 -11.11 19.81 -7.21
C LEU A 224 -10.33 18.57 -6.77
N GLN A 225 -9.20 18.27 -7.41
CA GLN A 225 -8.32 17.18 -7.02
C GLN A 225 -7.87 17.27 -5.56
N ARG A 226 -7.48 18.47 -5.11
CA ARG A 226 -7.05 18.68 -3.72
C ARG A 226 -8.21 18.56 -2.75
N GLU A 227 -9.38 19.09 -3.10
CA GLU A 227 -10.59 19.00 -2.29
C GLU A 227 -11.00 17.54 -2.06
N VAL A 228 -11.14 16.76 -3.14
CA VAL A 228 -11.50 15.34 -3.08
C VAL A 228 -10.44 14.54 -2.32
N PHE A 229 -9.15 14.82 -2.53
CA PHE A 229 -8.09 14.16 -1.79
C PHE A 229 -8.15 14.44 -0.27
N VAL A 230 -8.37 15.69 0.12
CA VAL A 230 -8.49 16.08 1.54
C VAL A 230 -9.72 15.43 2.19
N GLN A 231 -10.87 15.40 1.51
CA GLN A 231 -12.08 14.76 2.04
C GLN A 231 -11.85 13.26 2.32
N GLN A 232 -11.12 12.57 1.46
CA GLN A 232 -10.78 11.15 1.67
C GLN A 232 -9.76 10.93 2.78
N LEU A 233 -8.77 11.82 2.93
CA LEU A 233 -7.84 11.80 4.07
C LEU A 233 -8.57 12.04 5.39
N ASP A 234 -9.51 12.99 5.42
CA ASP A 234 -10.29 13.33 6.61
C ASP A 234 -11.18 12.14 7.01
N LEU A 235 -11.81 11.42 6.06
CA LEU A 235 -12.51 10.17 6.33
C LEU A 235 -11.57 9.08 6.86
N ALA A 236 -10.42 8.87 6.21
CA ALA A 236 -9.46 7.88 6.66
C ALA A 236 -8.97 8.17 8.10
N ALA A 237 -8.73 9.43 8.44
CA ALA A 237 -8.40 9.83 9.80
C ALA A 237 -9.57 9.57 10.77
N ALA A 238 -10.80 9.95 10.41
CA ALA A 238 -11.98 9.76 11.25
C ALA A 238 -12.26 8.28 11.58
N TYR A 239 -12.06 7.40 10.60
CA TYR A 239 -12.27 5.95 10.73
C TYR A 239 -10.99 5.17 11.06
N GLN A 240 -9.89 5.87 11.33
CA GLN A 240 -8.58 5.27 11.60
C GLN A 240 -8.17 4.24 10.53
N ARG A 241 -8.38 4.56 9.24
CA ARG A 241 -8.05 3.66 8.13
C ARG A 241 -6.67 3.97 7.57
N PRO A 242 -5.82 2.95 7.33
CA PRO A 242 -4.63 3.16 6.52
C PRO A 242 -5.02 3.64 5.13
N VAL A 243 -4.12 4.40 4.52
CA VAL A 243 -4.30 4.93 3.17
C VAL A 243 -3.23 4.44 2.21
N THR A 244 -3.61 4.23 0.96
CA THR A 244 -2.67 4.11 -0.16
C THR A 244 -2.87 5.26 -1.15
N ILE A 245 -1.79 5.99 -1.42
CA ILE A 245 -1.83 7.31 -2.05
C ILE A 245 -1.04 7.34 -3.36
N HIS A 246 -1.75 7.72 -4.42
CA HIS A 246 -1.22 8.13 -5.71
C HIS A 246 -0.62 9.53 -5.66
N CYS A 247 0.61 9.70 -6.15
CA CYS A 247 1.15 11.05 -6.34
C CYS A 247 2.09 11.15 -7.55
N VAL A 248 1.66 11.90 -8.57
CA VAL A 248 2.46 12.16 -9.78
C VAL A 248 2.56 13.67 -10.05
N ASN A 249 3.80 14.16 -10.07
CA ASN A 249 4.17 15.57 -10.31
C ASN A 249 3.51 16.57 -9.33
N GLN A 250 3.25 16.15 -8.10
CA GLN A 250 2.55 16.89 -7.05
C GLN A 250 3.14 16.69 -5.64
N GLN A 251 4.37 16.18 -5.52
CA GLN A 251 4.99 15.75 -4.26
C GLN A 251 5.07 16.88 -3.22
N GLN A 252 5.36 18.11 -3.65
CA GLN A 252 5.35 19.27 -2.75
C GLN A 252 3.94 19.58 -2.24
N ILE A 253 2.91 19.51 -3.11
CA ILE A 253 1.51 19.71 -2.72
C ILE A 253 1.07 18.62 -1.76
N LEU A 254 1.47 17.37 -1.99
CA LEU A 254 1.22 16.26 -1.07
C LEU A 254 1.76 16.55 0.34
N LEU A 255 3.04 16.95 0.43
CA LEU A 255 3.67 17.31 1.69
C LEU A 255 2.97 18.49 2.39
N ASP A 256 2.56 19.51 1.62
CA ASP A 256 1.85 20.66 2.17
C ASP A 256 0.45 20.28 2.67
N THR A 257 -0.25 19.37 1.98
CA THR A 257 -1.51 18.77 2.46
C THR A 257 -1.29 18.04 3.79
N PHE A 258 -0.26 17.19 3.89
CA PHE A 258 0.04 16.47 5.14
C PHE A 258 0.37 17.42 6.32
N LYS A 259 1.12 18.50 6.08
CA LYS A 259 1.36 19.54 7.09
C LYS A 259 0.05 20.20 7.54
N GLY A 260 -0.82 20.53 6.59
CA GLY A 260 -2.13 21.10 6.89
C GLY A 260 -2.98 20.15 7.73
N ARG A 261 -3.06 18.87 7.36
CA ARG A 261 -3.85 17.85 8.08
C ARG A 261 -3.29 17.52 9.46
N SER A 262 -1.98 17.36 9.60
CA SER A 262 -1.33 17.13 10.89
C SER A 262 -1.56 18.27 11.88
N SER A 263 -1.57 19.53 11.42
CA SER A 263 -1.87 20.68 12.29
C SER A 263 -3.29 20.67 12.86
N LEU A 264 -4.20 19.91 12.26
CA LEU A 264 -5.58 19.73 12.71
C LEU A 264 -5.80 18.40 13.45
N GLY A 265 -4.76 17.57 13.62
CA GLY A 265 -4.88 16.22 14.16
C GLY A 265 -5.64 15.26 13.25
N GLN A 266 -5.72 15.55 11.94
CA GLN A 266 -6.51 14.79 10.96
C GLN A 266 -5.60 13.96 10.03
N LEU A 267 -4.64 13.23 10.59
CA LEU A 267 -3.84 12.30 9.80
C LEU A 267 -4.41 10.87 9.90
N PRO A 268 -4.41 10.10 8.80
CA PRO A 268 -4.55 8.65 8.86
C PRO A 268 -3.48 8.03 9.76
N PRO A 269 -3.73 6.85 10.36
CA PRO A 269 -2.79 6.18 11.25
C PRO A 269 -1.50 5.75 10.54
N VAL A 270 -1.58 5.39 9.24
CA VAL A 270 -0.43 5.04 8.41
C VAL A 270 -0.73 5.33 6.94
N ILE A 271 0.31 5.68 6.19
CA ILE A 271 0.24 6.17 4.82
C ILE A 271 1.23 5.39 3.95
N GLY A 272 0.71 4.65 2.97
CA GLY A 272 1.49 4.06 1.88
C GLY A 272 1.51 5.00 0.67
N LEU A 273 2.69 5.40 0.22
CA LEU A 273 2.87 6.16 -1.02
C LEU A 273 3.10 5.18 -2.17
N HIS A 274 2.03 4.87 -2.90
CA HIS A 274 2.03 3.89 -3.98
C HIS A 274 2.86 4.35 -5.19
N SER A 275 3.54 3.41 -5.82
CA SER A 275 4.41 3.51 -6.99
C SER A 275 5.21 4.81 -6.97
N PHE A 276 5.94 5.05 -5.88
CA PHE A 276 6.47 6.37 -5.56
C PHE A 276 7.30 6.95 -6.71
N THR A 277 6.78 7.99 -7.38
CA THR A 277 7.43 8.64 -8.53
C THR A 277 8.22 9.89 -8.15
N GLY A 278 8.38 10.16 -6.85
CA GLY A 278 9.21 11.25 -6.35
C GLY A 278 10.70 10.99 -6.50
N THR A 279 11.50 11.90 -5.98
CA THR A 279 12.97 11.80 -6.01
C THR A 279 13.47 11.50 -4.60
N ALA A 280 14.74 11.11 -4.47
CA ALA A 280 15.41 11.02 -3.17
C ALA A 280 15.23 12.29 -2.31
N HIS A 281 15.26 13.47 -2.94
CA HIS A 281 14.99 14.73 -2.23
C HIS A 281 13.57 14.81 -1.67
N HIS A 282 12.56 14.35 -2.41
CA HIS A 282 11.19 14.32 -1.90
C HIS A 282 11.04 13.36 -0.71
N ILE A 283 11.74 12.21 -0.73
CA ILE A 283 11.80 11.29 0.41
C ILE A 283 12.39 12.01 1.64
N ASP A 284 13.52 12.71 1.47
CA ASP A 284 14.12 13.50 2.56
C ASP A 284 13.16 14.52 3.16
N GLN A 285 12.42 15.25 2.32
CA GLN A 285 11.46 16.24 2.78
C GLN A 285 10.31 15.60 3.57
N LEU A 286 9.81 14.46 3.11
CA LEU A 286 8.74 13.69 3.76
C LEU A 286 9.19 13.13 5.11
N LEU A 287 10.34 12.43 5.16
CA LEU A 287 10.88 11.86 6.40
C LEU A 287 11.25 12.95 7.42
N LYS A 288 11.82 14.07 6.95
CA LYS A 288 12.13 15.21 7.81
C LYS A 288 10.87 15.81 8.42
N TRP A 289 9.78 15.89 7.65
CA TRP A 289 8.49 16.36 8.16
C TRP A 289 7.89 15.38 9.16
N GLU A 290 7.84 14.08 8.86
CA GLU A 290 7.32 13.07 9.78
C GLU A 290 8.05 13.11 11.14
N ALA A 291 9.39 13.28 11.12
CA ALA A 291 10.17 13.42 12.34
C ALA A 291 9.76 14.63 13.20
N THR A 292 9.12 15.66 12.64
CA THR A 292 8.60 16.81 13.41
C THR A 292 7.31 16.51 14.16
N LEU A 293 6.60 15.44 13.81
CA LEU A 293 5.37 15.03 14.50
C LEU A 293 5.68 14.35 15.84
N ARG A 294 6.92 13.92 16.05
CA ARG A 294 7.34 13.22 17.26
C ARG A 294 7.47 14.18 18.44
N PRO A 295 7.00 13.81 19.64
CA PRO A 295 7.19 14.62 20.84
C PRO A 295 8.70 14.78 21.10
N LYS A 296 9.16 16.03 21.20
CA LYS A 296 10.55 16.31 21.60
C LYS A 296 10.71 15.91 23.06
N LYS A 297 11.54 14.90 23.37
CA LYS A 297 11.98 14.63 24.75
C LYS A 297 12.49 15.94 25.34
N GLY A 298 11.84 16.43 26.40
CA GLY A 298 12.17 17.70 27.03
C GLY A 298 13.61 17.67 27.57
N LYS A 299 14.38 18.74 27.35
CA LYS A 299 15.65 18.93 28.04
C LYS A 299 15.34 19.21 29.52
N GLY A 300 15.43 18.19 30.38
CA GLY A 300 15.36 18.39 31.84
C GLY A 300 14.68 17.32 32.68
N GLN A 301 14.30 16.16 32.13
CA GLN A 301 13.88 15.02 32.96
C GLN A 301 14.98 13.96 32.93
N GLU A 302 15.86 14.01 33.93
CA GLU A 302 16.57 12.83 34.42
C GLU A 302 15.54 12.02 35.21
N GLU A 303 14.90 11.01 34.62
CA GLU A 303 14.11 10.05 35.39
C GLU A 303 14.03 8.72 34.64
N GLU A 304 14.54 7.71 35.33
CA GLU A 304 14.33 6.26 35.25
C GLU A 304 14.40 5.54 33.89
N TRP A 305 15.36 4.62 33.83
CA TRP A 305 15.52 3.61 32.80
C TRP A 305 14.41 2.57 32.89
N GLU A 306 13.18 2.93 32.51
CA GLU A 306 12.25 1.93 32.02
C GLU A 306 12.53 1.73 30.53
N THR A 307 13.19 0.61 30.24
CA THR A 307 13.45 0.10 28.89
C THR A 307 12.13 -0.28 28.22
N HIS A 308 11.41 0.73 27.73
CA HIS A 308 10.46 0.57 26.64
C HIS A 308 11.00 1.34 25.44
N ASP A 309 12.05 0.78 24.83
CA ASP A 309 12.39 1.00 23.42
C ASP A 309 11.25 0.46 22.54
N LYS A 310 10.08 1.07 22.61
CA LYS A 310 9.11 0.97 21.52
C LYS A 310 9.61 1.93 20.46
N GLU A 311 10.40 1.42 19.51
CA GLU A 311 10.59 2.12 18.22
C GLU A 311 9.18 2.51 17.72
N GLU A 312 8.89 3.81 17.71
CA GLU A 312 7.58 4.31 17.28
C GLU A 312 7.35 3.91 15.83
N GLU A 313 6.21 3.28 15.57
CA GLU A 313 5.80 2.76 14.26
C GLU A 313 5.88 3.87 13.18
N PRO A 314 6.41 3.59 11.97
CA PRO A 314 6.45 4.54 10.88
C PRO A 314 5.05 5.04 10.46
N LEU A 315 4.93 6.34 10.20
CA LEU A 315 3.73 6.89 9.55
C LEU A 315 3.78 6.66 8.03
N LEU A 316 4.96 6.82 7.42
CA LEU A 316 5.13 6.80 5.97
C LEU A 316 5.83 5.52 5.49
N TYR A 317 5.20 4.86 4.53
CA TYR A 317 5.74 3.75 3.75
C TYR A 317 5.79 4.11 2.25
N PHE A 318 6.71 3.51 1.51
CA PHE A 318 6.96 3.83 0.11
C PHE A 318 6.88 2.56 -0.74
N GLY A 319 5.87 2.49 -1.60
CA GLY A 319 5.66 1.42 -2.57
C GLY A 319 6.44 1.65 -3.85
N PHE A 320 6.92 0.56 -4.42
CA PHE A 320 7.52 0.53 -5.74
C PHE A 320 7.00 -0.67 -6.53
N SER A 321 6.51 -0.42 -7.74
CA SER A 321 6.16 -1.44 -8.71
C SER A 321 7.18 -1.47 -9.85
N HIS A 322 7.50 -2.67 -10.35
CA HIS A 322 8.34 -2.78 -11.53
C HIS A 322 7.71 -2.11 -12.75
N MET A 323 6.39 -2.25 -12.91
CA MET A 323 5.66 -1.71 -14.06
C MET A 323 5.79 -0.18 -14.13
N VAL A 324 5.43 0.53 -13.06
CA VAL A 324 5.44 2.01 -13.06
C VAL A 324 6.86 2.55 -12.91
N ASN A 325 7.64 2.03 -11.96
CA ASN A 325 8.91 2.65 -11.58
C ASN A 325 10.08 2.24 -12.49
N TYR A 326 9.94 1.18 -13.29
CA TYR A 326 11.00 0.72 -14.19
C TYR A 326 10.57 0.52 -15.65
N ALA A 327 9.56 -0.30 -15.91
CA ALA A 327 9.17 -0.67 -17.28
C ALA A 327 8.60 0.51 -18.08
N MET A 328 7.76 1.34 -17.45
CA MET A 328 7.19 2.55 -18.04
C MET A 328 8.18 3.73 -18.11
N CYS A 329 9.39 3.62 -17.52
CA CYS A 329 10.40 4.65 -17.62
C CYS A 329 11.00 4.72 -19.04
N SER A 330 10.77 5.85 -19.71
CA SER A 330 11.23 6.11 -21.08
C SER A 330 12.68 6.57 -21.19
N SER A 331 13.38 6.78 -20.06
CA SER A 331 14.78 7.24 -20.06
C SER A 331 15.60 6.63 -18.94
N GLU A 332 16.89 6.43 -19.20
CA GLU A 332 17.87 5.98 -18.21
C GLU A 332 17.96 6.93 -17.02
N LYS A 333 17.86 8.25 -17.27
CA LYS A 333 17.77 9.27 -16.22
C LYS A 333 16.63 8.99 -15.24
N SER A 334 15.43 8.67 -15.75
CA SER A 334 14.26 8.37 -14.92
C SER A 334 14.49 7.10 -14.09
N ARG A 335 15.07 6.06 -14.69
CA ARG A 335 15.41 4.81 -13.98
C ARG A 335 16.42 5.04 -12.86
N LYS A 336 17.46 5.85 -13.12
CA LYS A 336 18.44 6.26 -12.12
C LYS A 336 17.78 7.03 -10.98
N GLN A 337 16.88 7.96 -11.29
CA GLN A 337 16.13 8.71 -10.27
C GLN A 337 15.27 7.80 -9.40
N GLY A 338 14.60 6.79 -9.98
CA GLY A 338 13.87 5.78 -9.24
C GLY A 338 14.78 4.95 -8.33
N ARG A 339 15.93 4.51 -8.84
CA ARG A 339 16.95 3.79 -8.04
C ARG A 339 17.46 4.62 -6.87
N ASP A 340 17.79 5.89 -7.11
CA ASP A 340 18.25 6.82 -6.07
C ASP A 340 17.16 7.06 -5.02
N ALA A 341 15.88 7.10 -5.43
CA ALA A 341 14.75 7.20 -4.51
C ALA A 341 14.65 5.95 -3.63
N ILE A 342 14.67 4.74 -4.20
CA ILE A 342 14.63 3.46 -3.44
C ILE A 342 15.72 3.42 -2.38
N ARG A 343 16.96 3.74 -2.76
CA ARG A 343 18.12 3.76 -1.85
C ARG A 343 18.01 4.78 -0.73
N ARG A 344 17.14 5.79 -0.88
CA ARG A 344 16.91 6.82 0.14
C ARG A 344 15.86 6.42 1.16
N VAL A 345 14.97 5.48 0.83
CA VAL A 345 13.94 5.00 1.76
C VAL A 345 14.60 4.15 2.86
N PRO A 346 14.29 4.38 4.15
CA PRO A 346 14.70 3.49 5.22
C PRO A 346 14.21 2.05 5.00
N ALA A 347 15.06 1.07 5.32
CA ALA A 347 14.81 -0.35 5.06
C ALA A 347 13.46 -0.84 5.63
N ASP A 348 13.04 -0.33 6.79
CA ASP A 348 11.82 -0.66 7.52
C ASP A 348 10.53 -0.07 6.91
N ARG A 349 10.64 0.65 5.78
CA ARG A 349 9.54 1.44 5.17
C ARG A 349 9.30 1.16 3.68
N LEU A 350 10.05 0.23 3.10
CA LEU A 350 9.90 -0.19 1.70
C LEU A 350 8.73 -1.17 1.55
N LEU A 351 7.87 -0.96 0.54
CA LEU A 351 6.81 -1.87 0.16
C LEU A 351 7.01 -2.34 -1.29
N ALA A 352 6.67 -3.61 -1.55
CA ALA A 352 6.56 -4.16 -2.88
C ALA A 352 5.09 -4.18 -3.31
N GLU A 353 4.84 -3.90 -4.58
CA GLU A 353 3.48 -3.90 -5.15
C GLU A 353 3.50 -4.21 -6.65
N SER A 354 2.43 -4.80 -7.15
CA SER A 354 2.37 -5.22 -8.55
C SER A 354 1.86 -4.12 -9.48
N ASP A 355 0.90 -3.31 -9.02
CA ASP A 355 0.13 -2.34 -9.81
C ASP A 355 -0.56 -2.94 -11.06
N VAL A 356 -0.91 -4.23 -11.01
CA VAL A 356 -1.52 -4.92 -12.16
C VAL A 356 -3.04 -4.91 -12.10
N HIS A 357 -3.68 -5.08 -13.26
CA HIS A 357 -5.14 -5.03 -13.41
C HIS A 357 -5.82 -6.41 -13.46
N HIS A 358 -5.06 -7.50 -13.31
CA HIS A 358 -5.55 -8.88 -13.40
C HIS A 358 -4.96 -9.73 -12.25
N SER A 359 -5.80 -10.55 -11.62
CA SER A 359 -5.38 -11.36 -10.45
C SER A 359 -4.23 -12.30 -10.72
N ASP A 360 -4.22 -12.91 -11.91
CA ASP A 360 -3.22 -13.91 -12.28
C ASP A 360 -1.82 -13.30 -12.48
N ASP A 361 -1.75 -11.98 -12.60
CA ASP A 361 -0.50 -11.25 -12.80
C ASP A 361 0.03 -10.67 -11.47
N SER A 362 -0.76 -10.66 -10.38
CA SER A 362 -0.39 -10.00 -9.11
C SER A 362 0.85 -10.61 -8.46
N LEU A 363 0.94 -11.94 -8.44
CA LEU A 363 2.11 -12.63 -7.89
C LEU A 363 3.36 -12.31 -8.72
N GLY A 364 3.28 -12.45 -10.04
CA GLY A 364 4.40 -12.14 -10.93
C GLY A 364 4.81 -10.67 -10.86
N GLY A 365 3.86 -9.74 -10.84
CA GLY A 365 4.12 -8.32 -10.68
C GLY A 365 4.81 -7.99 -9.35
N THR A 366 4.38 -8.62 -8.25
CA THR A 366 4.99 -8.44 -6.92
C THR A 366 6.40 -9.02 -6.88
N THR A 367 6.61 -10.21 -7.44
CA THR A 367 7.93 -10.82 -7.60
C THR A 367 8.88 -9.91 -8.40
N LEU A 368 8.39 -9.30 -9.49
CA LEU A 368 9.18 -8.33 -10.25
C LEU A 368 9.49 -7.05 -9.44
N ALA A 369 8.57 -6.59 -8.61
CA ALA A 369 8.81 -5.47 -7.71
C ALA A 369 9.93 -5.78 -6.70
N VAL A 370 9.91 -6.97 -6.10
CA VAL A 370 10.99 -7.44 -5.20
C VAL A 370 12.33 -7.53 -5.95
N ALA A 371 12.35 -8.10 -7.15
CA ALA A 371 13.54 -8.16 -7.99
C ALA A 371 14.10 -6.77 -8.31
N TYR A 372 13.21 -5.83 -8.64
CA TYR A 372 13.57 -4.44 -8.91
C TYR A 372 14.18 -3.76 -7.68
N LEU A 373 13.57 -3.94 -6.51
CA LEU A 373 14.09 -3.43 -5.23
C LEU A 373 15.45 -4.04 -4.89
N SER A 374 15.63 -5.35 -5.06
CA SER A 374 16.90 -6.07 -4.86
C SER A 374 18.02 -5.50 -5.74
N TRP A 375 17.78 -5.34 -7.04
CA TRP A 375 18.75 -4.70 -7.94
C TRP A 375 19.06 -3.26 -7.55
N ALA A 376 18.04 -2.50 -7.15
CA ALA A 376 18.21 -1.12 -6.77
C ALA A 376 19.08 -0.99 -5.51
N LEU A 377 18.83 -1.84 -4.51
CA LEU A 377 19.56 -1.87 -3.23
C LEU A 377 20.90 -2.60 -3.29
N GLU A 378 21.15 -3.41 -4.32
CA GLU A 378 22.29 -4.33 -4.40
C GLU A 378 22.30 -5.33 -3.23
N GLU A 379 21.11 -5.81 -2.86
CA GLU A 379 20.89 -6.78 -1.78
C GLU A 379 20.31 -8.09 -2.31
N PRO A 380 20.53 -9.24 -1.63
CA PRO A 380 19.91 -10.51 -2.02
C PRO A 380 18.39 -10.42 -2.09
N VAL A 381 17.82 -11.04 -3.11
CA VAL A 381 16.38 -11.03 -3.38
C VAL A 381 15.56 -11.55 -2.20
N SER A 382 16.01 -12.63 -1.56
CA SER A 382 15.37 -13.22 -0.37
C SER A 382 15.31 -12.26 0.82
N VAL A 383 16.37 -11.48 1.04
CA VAL A 383 16.44 -10.46 2.11
C VAL A 383 15.44 -9.33 1.83
N VAL A 384 15.36 -8.87 0.58
CA VAL A 384 14.41 -7.82 0.19
C VAL A 384 12.97 -8.32 0.24
N ALA A 385 12.70 -9.57 -0.17
CA ALA A 385 11.39 -10.20 -0.04
C ALA A 385 10.94 -10.23 1.42
N GLN A 386 11.76 -10.77 2.32
CA GLN A 386 11.45 -10.84 3.76
C GLN A 386 11.21 -9.46 4.36
N ARG A 387 12.07 -8.49 4.04
CA ARG A 387 11.96 -7.11 4.53
C ARG A 387 10.68 -6.43 4.07
N THR A 388 10.39 -6.48 2.76
CA THR A 388 9.19 -5.83 2.19
C THR A 388 7.91 -6.49 2.69
N THR A 389 7.89 -7.81 2.85
CA THR A 389 6.78 -8.53 3.49
C THR A 389 6.59 -8.10 4.95
N ALA A 390 7.66 -8.06 5.75
CA ALA A 390 7.56 -7.63 7.14
C ALA A 390 7.04 -6.18 7.27
N ASN A 391 7.52 -5.28 6.40
CA ASN A 391 7.06 -3.89 6.34
C ASN A 391 5.58 -3.81 5.95
N ALA A 392 5.16 -4.57 4.94
CA ALA A 392 3.79 -4.62 4.47
C ALA A 392 2.83 -5.17 5.52
N LEU A 393 3.21 -6.22 6.24
CA LEU A 393 2.42 -6.75 7.34
C LEU A 393 2.25 -5.71 8.45
N ARG A 394 3.30 -4.98 8.83
CA ARG A 394 3.19 -3.86 9.80
C ARG A 394 2.26 -2.75 9.29
N PHE A 395 2.38 -2.38 8.01
CA PHE A 395 1.49 -1.41 7.37
C PHE A 395 0.01 -1.85 7.47
N LEU A 396 -0.29 -3.12 7.20
CA LEU A 396 -1.64 -3.67 7.22
C LEU A 396 -2.19 -3.93 8.63
N GLN A 397 -1.34 -4.17 9.64
CA GLN A 397 -1.75 -4.35 11.04
C GLN A 397 -2.50 -3.14 11.62
N SER A 398 -2.28 -1.95 11.05
CA SER A 398 -3.02 -0.73 11.43
C SER A 398 -4.55 -0.89 11.30
N ILE A 399 -5.02 -1.76 10.40
CA ILE A 399 -6.44 -2.08 10.20
C ILE A 399 -7.05 -2.72 11.47
N GLN A 400 -6.30 -3.61 12.13
CA GLN A 400 -6.76 -4.29 13.35
C GLN A 400 -6.75 -3.36 14.57
N LYS A 401 -5.72 -2.50 14.70
CA LYS A 401 -5.63 -1.49 15.77
C LYS A 401 -6.85 -0.57 15.75
N ALA A 402 -7.22 -0.08 14.55
CA ALA A 402 -8.39 0.76 14.34
C ALA A 402 -9.72 0.10 14.74
N THR A 403 -9.85 -1.21 14.47
CA THR A 403 -11.04 -1.98 14.79
C THR A 403 -11.21 -2.19 16.29
N THR A 404 -10.11 -2.42 17.01
CA THR A 404 -10.12 -2.66 18.46
C THR A 404 -10.41 -1.38 19.24
N GLU A 405 -9.73 -0.27 18.90
CA GLU A 405 -9.94 1.03 19.58
C GLU A 405 -11.37 1.60 19.40
N ARG A 406 -12.04 1.26 18.29
CA ARG A 406 -13.43 1.67 18.05
C ARG A 406 -14.42 0.92 18.95
N LYS A 407 -14.17 -0.38 19.20
CA LYS A 407 -15.02 -1.20 20.09
C LYS A 407 -14.92 -0.75 21.54
N ASP A 408 -13.78 -0.20 21.96
CA ASP A 408 -13.60 0.31 23.32
C ASP A 408 -14.21 1.71 23.55
N LYS A 409 -14.56 2.44 22.48
CA LYS A 409 -15.13 3.80 22.54
C LYS A 409 -16.66 3.86 22.36
N LEU A 410 -17.29 2.76 21.94
CA LEU A 410 -18.75 2.60 21.79
C LEU A 410 -19.32 1.83 22.98
#